data_AF-T1ABL3-F1
#
_entry.id   AF-T1ABL3-F1
#
_cell.length_a   1.000
_cell.length_b   1.000
_cell.length_c   1.000
_cell.angle_alpha   90.00
_cell.angle_beta   90.00
_cell.angle_gamma   90.00
#
_symmetry.space_group_name_H-M   'P 1'
#
loop_
_entity.id
_entity.type
_entity.pdbx_description
1 polymer ?
#
loop_
_entity_poly.entity_id
_entity_poly.type
_entity_poly.pdbx_seq_one_letter_code
_entity_poly.pdbx_strand_id
1 'polypeptide(L)'
;EMKYDMSGAAAVIAALSFAADVALPLNVVGIVGAVENMPDGKAVKPGDIITSSSGQTVEILNTDAEGRLVLGDALHYARRFKPAAVVDMATLTGACVIALGHHHSGAFGNDEALVRELVEAGLRADDRAWPLPLTEEYAEQLKSNFADFANIGGRAAGAITAAA
;
A
#
# COMPACT_ATOMS: atom_id res chain seq x y z
N GLU A 1 -7.80 4.52 -17.49
CA GLU A 1 -6.38 4.23 -17.19
C GLU A 1 -6.19 3.15 -16.11
N MET A 2 -7.26 2.68 -15.44
CA MET A 2 -7.19 1.73 -14.32
C MET A 2 -6.67 0.33 -14.63
N LYS A 3 -6.40 -0.02 -15.90
CA LYS A 3 -5.61 -1.21 -16.22
C LYS A 3 -4.19 -1.16 -15.62
N TYR A 4 -3.71 0.03 -15.27
CA TYR A 4 -2.43 0.23 -14.60
C TYR A 4 -2.52 0.08 -13.07
N ASP A 5 -3.69 -0.20 -12.51
CA ASP A 5 -3.85 -0.36 -11.05
C ASP A 5 -3.22 -1.66 -10.51
N MET A 6 -2.65 -2.46 -11.40
CA MET A 6 -1.82 -3.63 -11.10
C MET A 6 -0.32 -3.34 -11.22
N SER A 7 0.09 -2.09 -11.47
CA SER A 7 1.51 -1.76 -11.74
C SER A 7 2.41 -2.02 -10.54
N GLY A 8 1.88 -1.92 -9.31
CA GLY A 8 2.59 -2.34 -8.10
C GLY A 8 2.95 -3.83 -8.11
N ALA A 9 2.00 -4.69 -8.46
CA ALA A 9 2.24 -6.12 -8.64
C ALA A 9 3.22 -6.40 -9.80
N ALA A 10 3.10 -5.67 -10.91
CA ALA A 10 4.03 -5.78 -12.03
C ALA A 10 5.46 -5.44 -11.61
N ALA A 11 5.65 -4.39 -10.80
CA ALA A 11 6.95 -3.99 -10.26
C ALA A 11 7.54 -5.09 -9.34
N VAL A 12 6.73 -5.70 -8.46
CA VAL A 12 7.18 -6.83 -7.62
C VAL A 12 7.67 -7.99 -8.49
N ILE A 13 6.88 -8.40 -9.48
CA ILE A 13 7.21 -9.54 -10.36
C ILE A 13 8.49 -9.25 -11.16
N ALA A 14 8.63 -8.02 -11.67
CA ALA A 14 9.81 -7.59 -12.41
C ALA A 14 11.06 -7.59 -11.51
N ALA A 15 10.96 -7.05 -10.29
CA ALA A 15 12.06 -7.02 -9.33
C ALA A 15 12.54 -8.42 -8.95
N LEU A 16 11.62 -9.38 -8.76
CA LEU A 16 11.95 -10.78 -8.48
C LEU A 16 12.58 -11.48 -9.68
N SER A 17 12.07 -11.22 -10.89
CA SER A 17 12.65 -11.75 -12.11
C SER A 17 14.09 -11.28 -12.27
N PHE A 18 14.34 -9.98 -12.08
CA PHE A 18 15.69 -9.42 -12.10
C PHE A 18 16.58 -9.99 -11.00
N ALA A 19 16.09 -10.12 -9.76
CA ALA A 19 16.85 -10.70 -8.65
C ALA A 19 17.26 -12.15 -8.92
N ALA A 20 16.39 -12.94 -9.57
CA ALA A 20 16.69 -14.30 -9.99
C ALA A 20 17.74 -14.33 -11.12
N ASP A 21 17.61 -13.46 -12.12
CA ASP A 21 18.53 -13.38 -13.27
C ASP A 21 19.97 -13.06 -12.84
N VAL A 22 20.14 -12.19 -11.84
CA VAL A 22 21.46 -11.84 -11.30
C VAL A 22 21.94 -12.77 -10.18
N ALA A 23 21.17 -13.83 -9.87
CA ALA A 23 21.43 -14.77 -8.79
C ALA A 23 21.76 -14.06 -7.46
N LEU A 24 20.92 -13.08 -7.10
CA LEU A 24 21.11 -12.27 -5.90
C LEU A 24 21.16 -13.20 -4.66
N PRO A 25 22.22 -13.15 -3.83
CA PRO A 25 22.40 -14.07 -2.71
C PRO A 25 21.55 -13.68 -1.50
N LEU A 26 20.26 -13.45 -1.73
CA LEU A 26 19.28 -13.02 -0.73
C LEU A 26 18.02 -13.88 -0.83
N ASN A 27 17.34 -14.04 0.31
CA ASN A 27 16.00 -14.63 0.33
C ASN A 27 14.98 -13.51 0.09
N VAL A 28 14.32 -13.52 -1.06
CA VAL A 28 13.29 -12.54 -1.43
C VAL A 28 11.97 -13.25 -1.67
N VAL A 29 10.89 -12.76 -1.07
CA VAL A 29 9.53 -13.32 -1.22
C VAL A 29 8.64 -12.27 -1.87
N GLY A 30 8.00 -12.63 -2.98
CA GLY A 30 6.95 -11.84 -3.62
C GLY A 30 5.56 -12.22 -3.16
N ILE A 31 4.73 -11.23 -2.84
CA ILE A 31 3.31 -11.42 -2.54
C ILE A 31 2.53 -10.48 -3.46
N VAL A 32 1.56 -11.04 -4.20
CA VAL A 32 0.70 -10.30 -5.12
C VAL A 32 -0.75 -10.55 -4.74
N GLY A 33 -1.44 -9.51 -4.27
CA GLY A 33 -2.89 -9.51 -4.10
C GLY A 33 -3.57 -9.19 -5.42
N ALA A 34 -3.88 -10.21 -6.22
CA ALA A 34 -4.53 -10.03 -7.52
C ALA A 34 -6.06 -10.11 -7.38
N VAL A 35 -6.75 -9.00 -7.61
CA VAL A 35 -8.21 -8.90 -7.61
C VAL A 35 -8.68 -8.03 -8.77
N GLU A 36 -9.98 -8.10 -9.09
CA GLU A 36 -10.66 -7.17 -9.98
C GLU A 36 -11.81 -6.52 -9.22
N ASN A 37 -11.82 -5.19 -9.14
CA ASN A 37 -12.87 -4.44 -8.46
C ASN A 37 -13.98 -4.08 -9.47
N MET A 38 -15.13 -4.73 -9.36
CA MET A 38 -16.23 -4.60 -10.31
C MET A 38 -17.55 -4.28 -9.61
N PRO A 39 -18.38 -3.38 -10.18
CA PRO A 39 -19.75 -3.25 -9.73
C PRO A 39 -20.53 -4.52 -10.12
N ASP A 40 -21.20 -5.10 -9.14
CA ASP A 40 -22.07 -6.27 -9.31
C ASP A 40 -23.18 -6.24 -8.25
N GLY A 41 -24.24 -7.05 -8.44
CA GLY A 41 -25.29 -7.22 -7.43
C GLY A 41 -24.79 -7.79 -6.10
N LYS A 42 -23.60 -8.40 -6.07
CA LYS A 42 -22.92 -8.90 -4.87
C LYS A 42 -21.71 -8.06 -4.45
N ALA A 43 -21.49 -6.90 -5.06
CA ALA A 43 -20.37 -6.04 -4.69
C ALA A 43 -20.48 -5.57 -3.24
N VAL A 44 -19.32 -5.33 -2.62
CA VAL A 44 -19.22 -4.57 -1.37
C VAL A 44 -19.83 -3.18 -1.56
N LYS A 45 -20.45 -2.67 -0.50
CA LYS A 45 -21.16 -1.38 -0.50
C LYS A 45 -20.54 -0.45 0.52
N PRO A 46 -20.60 0.87 0.29
CA PRO A 46 -20.34 1.84 1.34
C PRO A 46 -21.20 1.57 2.58
N GLY A 47 -20.57 1.53 3.75
CA GLY A 47 -21.15 1.15 5.05
C GLY A 47 -21.00 -0.33 5.41
N ASP A 48 -20.55 -1.21 4.50
CA ASP A 48 -20.24 -2.59 4.86
C ASP A 48 -19.03 -2.63 5.81
N ILE A 49 -19.10 -3.50 6.82
CA ILE A 49 -17.99 -3.77 7.74
C ILE A 49 -17.44 -5.15 7.42
N ILE A 50 -16.16 -5.21 7.09
CA ILE A 50 -15.44 -6.45 6.80
C ILE A 50 -14.46 -6.79 7.92
N THR A 51 -14.17 -8.08 8.10
CA THR A 51 -13.13 -8.55 9.03
C THR A 51 -11.90 -8.91 8.22
N SER A 52 -10.77 -8.26 8.51
CA SER A 52 -9.49 -8.54 7.88
C SER A 52 -8.88 -9.84 8.37
N SER A 53 -7.83 -10.30 7.70
CA SER A 53 -7.01 -11.43 8.13
C SER A 53 -6.32 -11.19 9.48
N SER A 54 -6.15 -9.92 9.91
CA SER A 54 -5.65 -9.61 11.26
C SER A 54 -6.70 -9.76 12.37
N GLY A 55 -7.97 -9.99 12.00
CA GLY A 55 -9.11 -10.00 12.91
C GLY A 55 -9.68 -8.63 13.23
N GLN A 56 -9.10 -7.56 12.69
CA GLN A 56 -9.62 -6.20 12.81
C GLN A 56 -10.80 -5.98 11.86
N THR A 57 -11.70 -5.10 12.24
CA THR A 57 -12.87 -4.72 11.48
C THR A 57 -12.65 -3.41 10.75
N VAL A 58 -13.03 -3.36 9.47
CA VAL A 58 -12.87 -2.19 8.60
C VAL A 58 -14.23 -1.75 8.08
N GLU A 59 -14.62 -0.51 8.36
CA GLU A 59 -15.78 0.13 7.74
C GLU A 59 -15.39 0.65 6.35
N ILE A 60 -16.06 0.14 5.31
CA ILE A 60 -15.83 0.55 3.93
C ILE A 60 -16.67 1.80 3.67
N LEU A 61 -16.07 2.98 3.65
CA LEU A 61 -16.76 4.23 3.29
C LEU A 61 -16.64 4.56 1.80
N ASN A 62 -15.60 4.06 1.14
CA ASN A 62 -15.43 4.17 -0.31
C ASN A 62 -14.87 2.86 -0.88
N THR A 63 -15.60 2.23 -1.80
CA THR A 63 -15.23 0.96 -2.44
C THR A 63 -14.12 1.11 -3.49
N ASP A 64 -13.79 2.35 -3.86
CA ASP A 64 -12.66 2.73 -4.73
C ASP A 64 -11.37 2.98 -3.91
N ALA A 65 -11.43 2.71 -2.60
CA ALA A 65 -10.27 2.63 -1.71
C ALA A 65 -10.06 1.16 -1.30
N GLU A 66 -10.11 0.26 -2.27
CA GLU A 66 -9.97 -1.19 -2.17
C GLU A 66 -8.52 -1.67 -2.11
N GLY A 67 -7.59 -0.97 -2.79
CA GLY A 67 -6.20 -1.41 -2.87
C GLY A 67 -5.58 -1.66 -1.49
N ARG A 68 -5.86 -0.77 -0.53
CA ARG A 68 -5.42 -0.91 0.87
C ARG A 68 -6.08 -2.07 1.62
N LEU A 69 -7.29 -2.46 1.25
CA LEU A 69 -7.98 -3.61 1.86
C LEU A 69 -7.28 -4.91 1.48
N VAL A 70 -6.92 -5.06 0.21
CA VAL A 70 -6.15 -6.20 -0.30
C VAL A 70 -4.75 -6.21 0.30
N LEU A 71 -4.08 -5.06 0.35
CA LEU A 71 -2.73 -4.94 0.91
C LEU A 71 -2.70 -5.21 2.41
N GLY A 72 -3.69 -4.78 3.18
CA GLY A 72 -3.76 -5.06 4.62
C GLY A 72 -3.70 -6.56 4.92
N ASP A 73 -4.43 -7.37 4.16
CA ASP A 73 -4.40 -8.82 4.28
C ASP A 73 -3.10 -9.43 3.76
N ALA A 74 -2.55 -8.91 2.66
CA ALA A 74 -1.26 -9.35 2.12
C ALA A 74 -0.10 -9.08 3.10
N LEU A 75 -0.09 -7.91 3.74
CA LEU A 75 0.87 -7.53 4.78
C LEU A 75 0.72 -8.41 6.02
N HIS A 76 -0.52 -8.70 6.44
CA HIS A 76 -0.76 -9.65 7.52
C HIS A 76 -0.21 -11.05 7.18
N TYR A 77 -0.47 -11.54 5.96
CA TYR A 77 0.04 -12.81 5.47
C TYR A 77 1.58 -12.84 5.42
N ALA A 78 2.23 -11.72 5.07
CA ALA A 78 3.69 -11.61 4.99
C ALA A 78 4.39 -11.93 6.33
N ARG A 79 3.74 -11.67 7.47
CA ARG A 79 4.30 -11.91 8.81
C ARG A 79 4.73 -13.35 9.03
N ARG A 80 4.08 -14.32 8.39
CA ARG A 80 4.42 -15.75 8.51
C ARG A 80 5.86 -16.07 8.09
N PHE A 81 6.45 -15.26 7.22
CA PHE A 81 7.81 -15.42 6.72
C PHE A 81 8.87 -14.86 7.68
N LYS A 82 8.46 -14.17 8.76
CA LYS A 82 9.36 -13.46 9.69
C LYS A 82 10.40 -12.61 8.95
N PRO A 83 9.95 -11.69 8.07
CA PRO A 83 10.82 -10.95 7.18
C PRO A 83 11.72 -9.98 7.94
N ALA A 84 12.92 -9.71 7.40
CA ALA A 84 13.79 -8.65 7.90
C ALA A 84 13.28 -7.24 7.52
N ALA A 85 12.60 -7.13 6.38
CA ALA A 85 11.94 -5.92 5.90
C ALA A 85 10.73 -6.31 5.03
N VAL A 86 9.70 -5.47 5.01
CA VAL A 86 8.53 -5.59 4.13
C VAL A 86 8.36 -4.26 3.40
N VAL A 87 8.21 -4.33 2.08
CA VAL A 87 7.97 -3.18 1.21
C VAL A 87 6.78 -3.52 0.33
N ASP A 88 5.69 -2.77 0.44
CA ASP A 88 4.61 -2.81 -0.54
C ASP A 88 4.82 -1.75 -1.63
N MET A 89 4.30 -2.02 -2.82
CA MET A 89 4.32 -1.09 -3.97
C MET A 89 2.92 -1.04 -4.54
N ALA A 90 2.33 0.16 -4.61
CA ALA A 90 0.93 0.32 -4.94
C ALA A 90 0.63 1.63 -5.69
N THR A 91 -0.29 1.56 -6.65
CA THR A 91 -0.89 2.70 -7.35
C THR A 91 -2.03 3.30 -6.52
N LEU A 92 -1.75 3.63 -5.26
CA LEU A 92 -2.78 3.65 -4.22
C LEU A 92 -3.69 4.88 -4.18
N THR A 93 -3.17 6.07 -4.51
CA THR A 93 -3.94 7.31 -4.32
C THR A 93 -3.69 8.35 -5.40
N GLY A 94 -4.76 9.01 -5.84
CA GLY A 94 -4.64 10.25 -6.60
C GLY A 94 -4.03 11.41 -5.77
N ALA A 95 -4.13 11.35 -4.44
CA ALA A 95 -3.54 12.33 -3.55
C ALA A 95 -2.00 12.36 -3.64
N CYS A 96 -1.35 11.21 -3.87
CA CYS A 96 0.10 11.16 -4.08
C CYS A 96 0.51 11.89 -5.37
N VAL A 97 -0.27 11.75 -6.44
CA VAL A 97 -0.06 12.48 -7.70
C VAL A 97 -0.21 13.99 -7.50
N ILE A 98 -1.21 14.42 -6.73
CA ILE A 98 -1.39 15.85 -6.42
C ILE A 98 -0.20 16.40 -5.63
N ALA A 99 0.36 15.60 -4.70
CA ALA A 99 1.46 16.03 -3.85
C ALA A 99 2.83 16.03 -4.55
N LEU A 100 3.13 15.00 -5.35
CA LEU A 100 4.48 14.72 -5.88
C LEU A 100 4.56 14.72 -7.43
N GLY A 101 3.42 14.88 -8.11
CA GLY A 101 3.33 14.79 -9.56
C GLY A 101 3.60 13.38 -10.08
N HIS A 102 4.25 13.30 -11.25
CA HIS A 102 4.58 12.05 -11.94
C HIS A 102 6.08 11.74 -11.93
N HIS A 103 6.85 12.43 -11.08
CA HIS A 103 8.32 12.37 -11.10
C HIS A 103 8.93 11.71 -9.86
N HIS A 104 8.17 11.62 -8.76
CA HIS A 104 8.61 10.98 -7.53
C HIS A 104 7.54 10.03 -7.03
N SER A 105 7.97 8.85 -6.58
CA SER A 105 7.14 7.95 -5.78
C SER A 105 7.01 8.46 -4.35
N GLY A 106 5.85 8.29 -3.72
CA GLY A 106 5.70 8.56 -2.28
C GLY A 106 6.28 7.41 -1.46
N ALA A 107 7.19 7.71 -0.53
CA ALA A 107 7.72 6.73 0.42
C ALA A 107 7.18 6.99 1.83
N PHE A 108 6.70 5.93 2.47
CA PHE A 108 6.17 5.92 3.82
C PHE A 108 6.77 4.74 4.57
N GLY A 109 6.85 4.81 5.90
CA GLY A 109 7.30 3.68 6.69
C GLY A 109 7.34 3.97 8.18
N ASN A 110 7.37 2.88 8.94
CA ASN A 110 7.52 2.88 10.40
C ASN A 110 8.99 2.66 10.85
N ASP A 111 9.90 2.42 9.90
CA ASP A 111 11.34 2.31 10.11
C ASP A 111 12.05 3.38 9.27
N GLU A 112 12.56 4.42 9.92
CA GLU A 112 13.24 5.54 9.26
C GLU A 112 14.50 5.11 8.50
N ALA A 113 15.20 4.07 8.98
CA ALA A 113 16.42 3.58 8.33
C ALA A 113 16.08 2.88 7.02
N LEU A 114 15.04 2.03 7.00
CA LEU A 114 14.57 1.38 5.78
C LEU A 114 14.05 2.39 4.76
N VAL A 115 13.29 3.39 5.20
CA VAL A 115 12.79 4.47 4.31
C VAL A 115 13.97 5.22 3.68
N ARG A 116 14.99 5.57 4.47
CA ARG A 116 16.18 6.24 3.95
C ARG A 116 16.92 5.36 2.93
N GLU A 117 17.10 4.08 3.23
CA GLU A 117 17.77 3.14 2.32
C GLU A 117 17.07 3.07 0.95
N LEU A 118 15.72 3.02 0.94
CA LEU A 118 14.93 3.00 -0.29
C LEU A 118 15.04 4.32 -1.08
N VAL A 119 14.99 5.46 -0.40
CA VAL A 119 15.14 6.78 -1.05
C VAL A 119 16.53 6.92 -1.66
N GLU A 120 17.57 6.53 -0.94
CA GLU A 120 18.95 6.54 -1.45
C GLU A 120 19.16 5.56 -2.61
N ALA A 121 18.51 4.40 -2.59
CA ALA A 121 18.50 3.47 -3.72
C ALA A 121 17.86 4.09 -4.97
N GLY A 122 16.73 4.77 -4.79
CA GLY A 122 16.06 5.49 -5.88
C GLY A 122 16.92 6.59 -6.50
N LEU A 123 17.65 7.35 -5.67
CA LEU A 123 18.61 8.35 -6.16
C LEU A 123 19.74 7.73 -6.99
N ARG A 124 20.27 6.57 -6.58
CA ARG A 124 21.32 5.85 -7.34
C ARG A 124 20.81 5.26 -8.65
N ALA A 125 19.54 4.87 -8.70
CA ALA A 125 18.90 4.28 -9.87
C ALA A 125 18.29 5.32 -10.83
N ASP A 126 18.27 6.60 -10.45
CA ASP A 126 17.48 7.66 -11.10
C ASP A 126 15.97 7.34 -11.17
N ASP A 127 15.47 6.60 -10.18
CA ASP A 127 14.05 6.26 -9.98
C ASP A 127 13.64 6.74 -8.58
N ARG A 128 13.27 8.01 -8.48
CA ARG A 128 13.32 8.76 -7.21
C ARG A 128 12.05 8.56 -6.40
N ALA A 129 12.22 8.40 -5.09
CA ALA A 129 11.14 8.48 -4.11
C ALA A 129 11.33 9.69 -3.19
N TRP A 130 10.23 10.18 -2.61
CA TRP A 130 10.25 11.26 -1.62
C TRP A 130 9.53 10.81 -0.33
N PRO A 131 10.19 10.91 0.84
CA PRO A 131 9.58 10.50 2.10
C PRO A 131 8.47 11.48 2.50
N LEU A 132 7.32 10.93 2.90
CA LEU A 132 6.18 11.64 3.45
C LEU A 132 5.98 11.24 4.91
N PRO A 133 5.45 12.14 5.77
CA PRO A 133 5.31 11.86 7.20
C PRO A 133 4.27 10.77 7.44
N LEU A 134 4.50 9.94 8.45
CA LEU A 134 3.55 8.95 8.94
C LEU A 134 3.50 9.04 10.47
N THR A 135 2.59 9.87 10.97
CA THR A 135 2.43 10.15 12.40
C THR A 135 1.03 9.78 12.89
N GLU A 136 0.88 9.61 14.21
CA GLU A 136 -0.36 9.14 14.84
C GLU A 136 -1.57 10.05 14.54
N GLU A 137 -1.35 11.36 14.35
CA GLU A 137 -2.42 12.31 14.05
C GLU A 137 -3.13 12.03 12.72
N TYR A 138 -2.49 11.31 11.80
CA TYR A 138 -3.13 10.86 10.56
C TYR A 138 -3.96 9.58 10.77
N ALA A 139 -3.54 8.69 11.68
CA ALA A 139 -4.31 7.49 12.03
C ALA A 139 -5.64 7.85 12.71
N GLU A 140 -5.65 8.93 13.50
CA GLU A 140 -6.87 9.49 14.11
C GLU A 140 -7.96 9.87 13.09
N GLN A 141 -7.58 10.18 11.84
CA GLN A 141 -8.53 10.49 10.76
C GLN A 141 -9.28 9.25 10.25
N LEU A 142 -8.77 8.05 10.54
CA LEU A 142 -9.36 6.77 10.15
C LEU A 142 -10.33 6.22 11.20
N LYS A 143 -10.63 6.96 12.27
CA LYS A 143 -11.57 6.49 13.30
C LYS A 143 -12.96 6.22 12.74
N SER A 144 -13.49 5.04 13.03
CA SER A 144 -14.87 4.65 12.77
C SER A 144 -15.67 4.61 14.07
N ASN A 145 -16.97 4.89 13.99
CA ASN A 145 -17.90 4.69 15.12
C ASN A 145 -18.44 3.26 15.21
N PHE A 146 -18.16 2.42 14.21
CA PHE A 146 -18.80 1.11 14.03
C PHE A 146 -17.80 -0.04 13.87
N ALA A 147 -16.57 0.25 13.46
CA ALA A 147 -15.48 -0.71 13.25
C ALA A 147 -14.19 -0.21 13.93
N ASP A 148 -13.14 -1.02 13.91
CA ASP A 148 -11.84 -0.61 14.47
C ASP A 148 -11.27 0.61 13.72
N PHE A 149 -11.50 0.68 12.40
CA PHE A 149 -11.18 1.85 11.57
C PHE A 149 -12.01 1.90 10.28
N ALA A 150 -12.04 3.06 9.64
CA ALA A 150 -12.61 3.29 8.31
C ALA A 150 -11.53 3.22 7.23
N ASN A 151 -11.90 2.81 6.02
CA ASN A 151 -10.93 2.67 4.93
C ASN A 151 -10.51 3.99 4.25
N ILE A 152 -10.99 5.15 4.71
CA ILE A 152 -10.58 6.48 4.21
C ILE A 152 -10.55 7.49 5.36
N GLY A 153 -9.63 8.48 5.28
CA GLY A 153 -9.48 9.57 6.27
C GLY A 153 -10.03 10.93 5.82
N GLY A 154 -10.83 10.95 4.76
CA GLY A 154 -11.29 12.18 4.12
C GLY A 154 -10.34 12.72 3.05
N ARG A 155 -10.52 13.99 2.66
CA ARG A 155 -9.82 14.59 1.51
C ARG A 155 -8.41 15.08 1.83
N ALA A 156 -8.20 15.61 3.04
CA ALA A 156 -6.90 16.13 3.44
C ALA A 156 -5.94 14.95 3.68
N ALA A 157 -4.67 15.12 3.30
CA ALA A 157 -3.62 14.13 3.54
C ALA A 157 -3.93 12.71 3.00
N GLY A 158 -4.72 12.59 1.92
CA GLY A 158 -5.21 11.29 1.43
C GLY A 158 -4.13 10.25 1.08
N ALA A 159 -2.91 10.70 0.74
CA ALA A 159 -1.78 9.79 0.52
C ALA A 159 -1.22 9.24 1.85
N ILE A 160 -1.16 10.09 2.88
CA ILE A 160 -0.66 9.74 4.21
C ILE A 160 -1.67 8.86 4.94
N THR A 161 -2.96 9.21 4.91
CA THR A 161 -4.03 8.40 5.54
C THR A 161 -4.32 7.09 4.78
N ALA A 162 -3.70 6.88 3.62
CA ALA A 162 -3.70 5.56 2.97
C ALA A 162 -2.56 4.67 3.45
N ALA A 163 -1.46 5.26 3.94
CA ALA A 163 -0.31 4.57 4.48
C ALA A 163 -0.40 4.34 6.01
N ALA A 164 -1.19 5.16 6.72
CA ALA A 164 -1.48 5.03 8.16
C ALA A 164 -2.43 3.87 8.43
#